data_AF-A0A7S0MHD3-F1
#
_entry.id   AF-A0A7S0MHD3-F1
#
_cell.length_a   1.000
_cell.length_b   1.000
_cell.length_c   1.000
_cell.angle_alpha   90.00
_cell.angle_beta   90.00
_cell.angle_gamma   90.00
#
_symmetry.space_group_name_H-M   'P 1'
#
loop_
_entity.id
_entity.type
_entity.pdbx_description
1 polymer ?
#
loop_
_entity_poly.entity_id
_entity_poly.type
_entity_poly.pdbx_seq_one_letter_code
_entity_poly.pdbx_strand_id
1 'polypeptide(L)'
;GHVLEGVLGEEECGRLVAATEAMAYSFWHPTSDRRDFRNADTVEVTCVPFAERVWARMREHVTRTVRIGATRGDGSANPRWSRELEGTWTAVGLNPCLLFNRYPAGGHFSPHTDGYSIVDFNTRSLYSVIIYLNRCEGGATRMMEESGEALGDHCQEQFVRDEA
;
A
#
# COMPACT_ATOMS: atom_id res chain seq x y z
N GLY A 1 1.01 6.43 9.02
CA GLY A 1 0.95 5.03 8.56
C GLY A 1 0.65 4.14 9.74
N HIS A 2 0.68 2.83 9.56
CA HIS A 2 0.81 1.87 10.65
C HIS A 2 1.84 0.84 10.18
N VAL A 3 2.74 0.40 11.04
CA VAL A 3 3.67 -0.69 10.77
C VAL A 3 3.16 -1.90 11.52
N LEU A 4 2.94 -3.00 10.81
CA LEU A 4 2.46 -4.25 11.39
C LEU A 4 3.51 -5.32 11.18
N GLU A 5 3.88 -5.98 12.27
CA GLU A 5 4.78 -7.12 12.23
C GLU A 5 3.98 -8.44 12.21
N GLY A 6 4.58 -9.51 11.69
CA GLY A 6 3.96 -10.84 11.72
C GLY A 6 2.70 -11.02 10.86
N VAL A 7 2.36 -10.08 9.97
CA VAL A 7 1.20 -10.21 9.05
C VAL A 7 1.36 -11.46 8.17
N LEU A 8 2.58 -11.74 7.70
CA LEU A 8 2.96 -12.97 7.02
C LEU A 8 4.16 -13.59 7.75
N GLY A 9 4.16 -14.92 7.89
CA GLY A 9 5.33 -15.65 8.41
C GLY A 9 6.45 -15.75 7.37
N GLU A 10 7.68 -16.00 7.80
CA GLU A 10 8.85 -16.12 6.91
C GLU A 10 8.66 -17.20 5.83
N GLU A 11 8.05 -18.33 6.19
CA GLU A 11 7.75 -19.42 5.25
C GLU A 11 6.69 -19.00 4.21
N GLU A 12 5.68 -18.22 4.62
CA GLU A 12 4.67 -17.69 3.69
C GLU A 12 5.31 -16.71 2.71
N CYS A 13 6.16 -15.80 3.20
CA CYS A 13 6.91 -14.87 2.37
C CYS A 13 7.79 -15.63 1.36
N GLY A 14 8.54 -16.65 1.80
CA GLY A 14 9.36 -17.47 0.92
C GLY A 14 8.57 -18.19 -0.17
N ARG A 15 7.41 -18.76 0.16
CA ARG A 15 6.52 -19.40 -0.82
C ARG A 15 5.97 -18.40 -1.85
N LEU A 16 5.61 -17.19 -1.42
CA LEU A 16 5.14 -16.14 -2.34
C LEU A 16 6.24 -15.73 -3.31
N VAL A 17 7.46 -15.47 -2.80
CA VAL A 17 8.62 -15.12 -3.64
C VAL A 17 8.91 -16.24 -4.65
N ALA A 18 8.96 -17.50 -4.21
CA ALA A 18 9.21 -18.61 -5.12
C ALA A 18 8.12 -18.74 -6.20
N ALA A 19 6.85 -18.57 -5.82
CA ALA A 19 5.73 -18.63 -6.75
C ALA A 19 5.80 -17.51 -7.80
N THR A 20 6.10 -16.27 -7.39
CA THR A 20 6.14 -15.13 -8.31
C THR A 20 7.37 -15.12 -9.20
N GLU A 21 8.53 -15.62 -8.73
CA GLU A 21 9.71 -15.83 -9.58
C GLU A 21 9.39 -16.84 -10.71
N ALA A 22 8.63 -17.89 -10.41
CA ALA A 22 8.18 -18.86 -11.41
C ALA A 22 7.17 -18.29 -12.43
N MET A 23 6.47 -17.20 -12.09
CA MET A 23 5.55 -16.50 -12.99
C MET A 23 6.24 -15.57 -13.99
N ALA A 24 7.57 -15.42 -13.89
CA ALA A 24 8.41 -14.54 -14.69
C ALA A 24 8.03 -13.05 -14.60
N TYR A 25 8.73 -12.34 -13.71
CA TYR A 25 8.67 -10.89 -13.61
C TYR A 25 8.97 -10.20 -14.95
N SER A 26 8.23 -9.13 -15.22
CA SER A 26 8.47 -8.26 -16.37
C SER A 26 8.31 -6.80 -15.98
N PHE A 27 8.90 -5.91 -16.77
CA PHE A 27 8.79 -4.48 -16.49
C PHE A 27 7.32 -4.04 -16.52
N TRP A 28 6.92 -3.24 -15.52
CA TRP A 28 5.51 -2.89 -15.25
C TRP A 28 4.78 -2.26 -16.44
N HIS A 29 5.52 -1.65 -17.38
CA HIS A 29 4.97 -1.06 -18.58
C HIS A 29 5.77 -1.47 -19.82
N PRO A 30 5.29 -2.42 -20.63
CA PRO A 30 6.08 -3.07 -21.68
C PRO A 30 6.63 -2.12 -22.75
N THR A 31 6.01 -0.95 -22.91
CA THR A 31 6.40 0.08 -23.90
C THR A 31 7.04 1.32 -23.29
N SER A 32 7.31 1.34 -21.98
CA SER A 32 7.98 2.46 -21.31
C SER A 32 9.39 2.07 -20.90
N ASP A 33 10.30 3.03 -20.99
CA ASP A 33 11.67 2.95 -20.51
C ASP A 33 11.93 3.88 -19.32
N ARG A 34 10.87 4.41 -18.68
CA ARG A 34 10.90 5.36 -17.54
C ARG A 34 11.38 4.72 -16.24
N ARG A 35 12.57 4.13 -16.28
CA ARG A 35 13.28 3.56 -15.13
C ARG A 35 13.76 4.64 -14.16
N ASP A 36 13.82 5.89 -14.59
CA ASP A 36 13.98 7.06 -13.70
C ASP A 36 12.79 7.24 -12.75
N PHE A 37 11.58 6.88 -13.18
CA PHE A 37 10.38 6.94 -12.35
C PHE A 37 10.14 5.65 -11.58
N ARG A 38 10.22 4.49 -12.24
CA ARG A 38 10.03 3.19 -11.59
C ARG A 38 10.99 2.18 -12.20
N ASN A 39 11.96 1.75 -11.41
CA ASN A 39 12.91 0.70 -11.74
C ASN A 39 12.61 -0.55 -10.91
N ALA A 40 11.53 -1.23 -11.28
CA ALA A 40 11.09 -2.49 -10.69
C ALA A 40 10.39 -3.34 -11.75
N ASP A 41 10.57 -4.65 -11.65
CA ASP A 41 9.77 -5.61 -12.41
C ASP A 41 8.59 -6.07 -11.55
N THR A 42 7.49 -6.42 -12.19
CA THR A 42 6.23 -6.72 -11.52
C THR A 42 5.59 -8.02 -11.99
N VAL A 43 4.81 -8.61 -11.08
CA VAL A 43 3.81 -9.64 -11.39
C VAL A 43 2.50 -9.21 -10.73
N GLU A 44 1.42 -9.18 -11.51
CA GLU A 44 0.08 -8.90 -11.02
C GLU A 44 -0.71 -10.20 -10.86
N VAL A 45 -1.31 -10.42 -9.70
CA VAL A 45 -2.06 -11.62 -9.38
C VAL A 45 -3.37 -11.23 -8.72
N THR A 46 -4.49 -11.72 -9.26
CA THR A 46 -5.77 -11.63 -8.55
C THR A 46 -5.98 -12.88 -7.70
N CYS A 47 -6.06 -12.73 -6.38
CA CYS A 47 -6.28 -13.85 -5.45
C CYS A 47 -7.14 -13.45 -4.25
N VAL A 48 -8.46 -13.65 -4.39
CA VAL A 48 -9.45 -13.36 -3.33
C VAL A 48 -9.14 -14.10 -2.02
N PRO A 49 -8.89 -15.43 -2.00
CA PRO A 49 -8.66 -16.14 -0.73
C PRO A 49 -7.41 -15.69 0.02
N PHE A 50 -6.40 -15.19 -0.70
CA PHE A 50 -5.21 -14.63 -0.07
C PHE A 50 -5.51 -13.26 0.52
N ALA A 51 -6.17 -12.38 -0.23
CA ALA A 51 -6.54 -11.05 0.24
C ALA A 51 -7.43 -11.09 1.49
N GLU A 52 -8.42 -12.00 1.54
CA GLU A 52 -9.26 -12.21 2.72
C GLU A 52 -8.47 -12.67 3.94
N ARG A 53 -7.49 -13.55 3.74
CA ARG A 53 -6.63 -14.06 4.82
C ARG A 53 -5.74 -12.97 5.39
N VAL A 54 -5.11 -12.16 4.52
CA VAL A 54 -4.31 -11.01 4.95
C VAL A 54 -5.19 -9.98 5.66
N TRP A 55 -6.36 -9.67 5.09
CA TRP A 55 -7.33 -8.77 5.71
C TRP A 55 -7.72 -9.23 7.12
N ALA A 56 -8.00 -10.52 7.31
CA ALA A 56 -8.36 -11.07 8.62
C ALA A 56 -7.26 -10.84 9.68
N ARG A 57 -5.99 -10.82 9.28
CA ARG A 57 -4.85 -10.58 10.17
C ARG A 57 -4.65 -9.10 10.49
N MET A 58 -4.99 -8.19 9.57
CA MET A 58 -4.71 -6.75 9.73
C MET A 58 -5.91 -5.88 10.10
N ARG A 59 -7.15 -6.36 9.92
CA ARG A 59 -8.38 -5.53 9.99
C ARG A 59 -8.55 -4.76 11.29
N GLU A 60 -8.02 -5.26 12.41
CA GLU A 60 -8.14 -4.63 13.74
C GLU A 60 -7.23 -3.40 13.88
N HIS A 61 -6.22 -3.29 13.03
CA HIS A 61 -5.30 -2.16 12.97
C HIS A 61 -5.72 -1.12 11.91
N VAL A 62 -6.75 -1.41 11.11
CA VAL A 62 -7.23 -0.51 10.06
C VAL A 62 -8.31 0.40 10.64
N THR A 63 -8.22 1.70 10.35
CA THR A 63 -9.28 2.66 10.68
C THR A 63 -10.60 2.20 10.07
N ARG A 64 -11.48 1.66 10.92
CA ARG A 64 -12.72 0.98 10.51
C ARG A 64 -13.66 1.89 9.75
N THR A 65 -13.81 3.12 10.21
CA THR A 65 -14.77 4.09 9.68
C THR A 65 -14.11 5.44 9.50
N VAL A 66 -14.31 6.06 8.34
CA VAL A 66 -13.85 7.42 8.04
C VAL A 66 -15.02 8.24 7.54
N ARG A 67 -15.14 9.47 8.04
CA ARG A 67 -16.11 10.43 7.52
C ARG A 67 -15.38 11.44 6.64
N ILE A 68 -15.86 11.60 5.41
CA ILE A 68 -15.35 12.59 4.47
C ILE A 68 -16.49 13.55 4.16
N GLY A 69 -16.28 14.83 4.46
CA GLY A 69 -17.17 15.93 4.11
C GLY A 69 -16.35 17.15 3.72
N ALA A 70 -17.01 18.19 3.20
CA ALA A 70 -16.37 19.40 2.69
C ALA A 70 -15.50 20.12 3.73
N THR A 71 -15.86 19.99 5.00
CA THR A 71 -15.13 20.55 6.13
C THR A 71 -14.63 19.48 7.09
N ARG A 72 -13.54 19.79 7.78
CA ARG A 72 -13.02 19.06 8.93
C ARG A 72 -13.81 19.41 10.19
N GLY A 73 -13.57 18.68 11.28
CA GLY A 73 -14.24 18.93 12.57
C GLY A 73 -13.98 20.32 13.16
N ASP A 74 -12.88 20.97 12.76
CA ASP A 74 -12.52 22.35 13.13
C ASP A 74 -13.12 23.42 12.19
N GLY A 75 -13.93 23.02 11.20
CA GLY A 75 -14.53 23.92 10.22
C GLY A 75 -13.63 24.30 9.03
N SER A 76 -12.36 23.90 9.01
CA SER A 76 -11.47 24.12 7.88
C SER A 76 -11.83 23.24 6.67
N ALA A 77 -11.45 23.65 5.47
CA ALA A 77 -11.68 22.85 4.26
C ALA A 77 -10.98 21.49 4.36
N ASN A 78 -11.65 20.42 3.95
CA ASN A 78 -11.06 19.09 3.95
C ASN A 78 -10.36 18.83 2.61
N PRO A 79 -9.01 18.73 2.56
CA PRO A 79 -8.29 18.52 1.30
C PRO A 79 -8.56 17.15 0.67
N ARG A 80 -9.11 16.19 1.42
CA ARG A 80 -9.50 14.86 0.92
C ARG A 80 -10.93 14.82 0.37
N TRP A 81 -11.67 15.93 0.43
CA TRP A 81 -13.05 15.96 -0.02
C TRP A 81 -13.14 16.09 -1.55
N SER A 82 -14.02 15.29 -2.11
CA SER A 82 -14.62 15.50 -3.42
C SER A 82 -16.08 15.09 -3.34
N ARG A 83 -16.90 15.56 -4.27
CA ARG A 83 -18.34 15.22 -4.30
C ARG A 83 -18.60 13.71 -4.34
N GLU A 84 -17.70 12.95 -4.95
CA GLU A 84 -17.80 11.47 -5.03
C GLU A 84 -17.38 10.77 -3.73
N LEU A 85 -16.60 11.42 -2.88
CA LEU A 85 -16.10 10.84 -1.63
C LEU A 85 -16.94 11.24 -0.41
N GLU A 86 -17.89 12.16 -0.56
CA GLU A 86 -18.71 12.63 0.55
C GLU A 86 -19.53 11.49 1.17
N GLY A 87 -19.35 11.27 2.47
CA GLY A 87 -20.07 10.23 3.19
C GLY A 87 -19.29 9.62 4.36
N THR A 88 -19.83 8.52 4.87
CA THR A 88 -19.20 7.69 5.90
C THR A 88 -18.78 6.37 5.27
N TRP A 89 -17.47 6.16 5.18
CA TRP A 89 -16.85 4.98 4.59
C TRP A 89 -16.49 3.97 5.66
N THR A 90 -16.65 2.70 5.34
CA THR A 90 -16.36 1.58 6.24
C THR A 90 -15.42 0.61 5.54
N ALA A 91 -14.28 0.28 6.15
CA ALA A 91 -13.23 -0.53 5.50
C ALA A 91 -13.66 -2.00 5.30
N VAL A 92 -13.93 -2.44 4.08
CA VAL A 92 -14.57 -3.76 3.85
C VAL A 92 -13.60 -4.91 3.59
N GLY A 93 -12.35 -4.64 3.23
CA GLY A 93 -11.41 -5.70 2.85
C GLY A 93 -10.09 -5.18 2.28
N LEU A 94 -9.25 -6.11 1.82
CA LEU A 94 -8.07 -5.85 1.00
C LEU A 94 -8.42 -6.06 -0.48
N ASN A 95 -7.84 -5.26 -1.37
CA ASN A 95 -8.00 -5.44 -2.82
C ASN A 95 -7.46 -6.82 -3.24
N PRO A 96 -8.24 -7.67 -3.93
CA PRO A 96 -7.77 -8.98 -4.38
C PRO A 96 -6.76 -8.91 -5.52
N CYS A 97 -6.63 -7.79 -6.22
CA CYS A 97 -5.59 -7.56 -7.20
C CYS A 97 -4.29 -7.13 -6.49
N LEU A 98 -3.31 -8.03 -6.48
CA LEU A 98 -2.04 -7.92 -5.77
C LEU A 98 -0.94 -7.62 -6.79
N LEU A 99 -0.10 -6.62 -6.48
CA LEU A 99 1.04 -6.25 -7.30
C LEU A 99 2.35 -6.60 -6.59
N PHE A 100 2.99 -7.68 -7.02
CA PHE A 100 4.30 -8.09 -6.53
C PHE A 100 5.37 -7.30 -7.26
N ASN A 101 6.26 -6.66 -6.49
CA ASN A 101 7.35 -5.85 -7.02
C ASN A 101 8.69 -6.49 -6.70
N ARG A 102 9.56 -6.58 -7.71
CA ARG A 102 10.95 -7.01 -7.56
C ARG A 102 11.86 -5.86 -7.96
N TYR A 103 12.66 -5.41 -7.01
CA TYR A 103 13.62 -4.34 -7.21
C TYR A 103 15.01 -4.96 -7.42
N PRO A 104 15.71 -4.66 -8.53
CA PRO A 104 17.12 -5.00 -8.67
C PRO A 104 17.97 -4.13 -7.73
N ALA A 105 19.28 -4.41 -7.66
CA ALA A 105 20.20 -3.49 -7.01
C ALA A 105 20.13 -2.09 -7.67
N GLY A 106 19.92 -1.04 -6.86
CA GLY A 106 19.66 0.31 -7.36
C GLY A 106 18.25 0.52 -7.95
N GLY A 107 17.36 -0.46 -7.82
CA GLY A 107 15.94 -0.34 -8.14
C GLY A 107 15.23 0.62 -7.18
N HIS A 108 14.25 1.35 -7.69
CA HIS A 108 13.52 2.35 -6.93
C HIS A 108 12.13 2.61 -7.52
N PHE A 109 11.32 3.33 -6.75
CA PHE A 109 10.10 3.97 -7.23
C PHE A 109 10.14 5.41 -6.74
N SER A 110 10.20 6.35 -7.67
CA SER A 110 10.24 7.78 -7.41
C SER A 110 9.01 8.27 -6.63
N PRO A 111 9.13 9.39 -5.89
CA PRO A 111 8.03 9.99 -5.15
C PRO A 111 6.74 10.12 -5.97
N HIS A 112 5.64 9.62 -5.43
CA HIS A 112 4.32 9.66 -6.06
C HIS A 112 3.20 9.52 -5.03
N THR A 113 1.98 9.80 -5.48
CA THR A 113 0.75 9.44 -4.77
C THR A 113 0.16 8.20 -5.43
N ASP A 114 -0.31 7.26 -4.63
CA ASP A 114 -0.97 6.07 -5.13
C ASP A 114 -2.27 6.41 -5.87
N GLY A 115 -2.57 5.62 -6.90
CA GLY A 115 -3.89 5.62 -7.53
C GLY A 115 -4.95 4.98 -6.63
N TYR A 116 -6.18 4.98 -7.12
CA TYR A 116 -7.31 4.31 -6.46
C TYR A 116 -7.89 3.22 -7.34
N SER A 117 -8.38 2.15 -6.72
CA SER A 117 -9.26 1.15 -7.34
C SER A 117 -10.71 1.47 -7.02
N ILE A 118 -11.53 1.67 -8.05
CA ILE A 118 -12.98 1.86 -7.91
C ILE A 118 -13.65 0.57 -8.39
N VAL A 119 -14.40 -0.07 -7.50
CA VAL A 119 -15.21 -1.24 -7.84
C VAL A 119 -16.60 -0.79 -8.27
N ASP A 120 -17.21 0.09 -7.48
CA ASP A 120 -18.52 0.69 -7.74
C ASP A 120 -18.65 2.05 -7.01
N PHE A 121 -19.85 2.63 -7.01
CA PHE A 121 -20.14 3.92 -6.37
C PHE A 121 -19.89 3.91 -4.85
N ASN A 122 -20.08 2.77 -4.19
CA ASN A 122 -19.98 2.59 -2.74
C ASN A 122 -18.72 1.83 -2.30
N THR A 123 -17.87 1.39 -3.24
CA THR A 123 -16.71 0.54 -2.96
C THR A 123 -15.48 1.01 -3.73
N ARG A 124 -14.47 1.50 -2.99
CA ARG A 124 -13.16 1.90 -3.52
C ARG A 124 -12.04 1.81 -2.48
N SER A 125 -10.79 1.85 -2.93
CA SER A 125 -9.62 1.92 -2.04
C SER A 125 -9.46 3.33 -1.46
N LEU A 126 -9.21 3.42 -0.15
CA LEU A 126 -8.85 4.66 0.57
C LEU A 126 -7.47 4.60 1.23
N TYR A 127 -6.90 3.41 1.36
CA TYR A 127 -5.62 3.16 1.99
C TYR A 127 -4.80 2.21 1.12
N SER A 128 -3.48 2.36 1.21
CA SER A 128 -2.51 1.47 0.58
C SER A 128 -1.93 0.50 1.60
N VAL A 129 -1.57 -0.70 1.13
CA VAL A 129 -0.91 -1.73 1.93
C VAL A 129 0.34 -2.18 1.18
N ILE A 130 1.48 -2.07 1.85
CA ILE A 130 2.78 -2.55 1.35
C ILE A 130 3.23 -3.66 2.29
N ILE A 131 3.51 -4.84 1.74
CA ILE A 131 3.97 -6.01 2.50
C ILE A 131 5.38 -6.35 2.01
N TYR A 132 6.35 -6.29 2.90
CA TYR A 132 7.73 -6.70 2.61
C TYR A 132 7.86 -8.21 2.69
N LEU A 133 8.37 -8.84 1.62
CA LEU A 133 8.48 -10.29 1.51
C LEU A 133 9.91 -10.81 1.74
N ASN A 134 10.90 -9.93 1.79
CA ASN A 134 12.30 -10.27 2.04
C ASN A 134 13.04 -9.09 2.69
N ARG A 135 14.28 -9.36 3.14
CA ARG A 135 15.19 -8.34 3.68
C ARG A 135 16.21 -7.93 2.62
N CYS A 136 16.62 -6.67 2.65
CA CYS A 136 17.71 -6.13 1.84
C CYS A 136 18.40 -4.97 2.55
N GLU A 137 19.53 -4.52 2.02
CA GLU A 137 20.14 -3.24 2.38
C GLU A 137 19.52 -2.13 1.52
N GLY A 138 18.95 -1.10 2.16
CA GLY A 138 18.20 -0.06 1.47
C GLY A 138 16.72 -0.43 1.24
N GLY A 139 16.10 0.11 0.18
CA GLY A 139 14.73 -0.26 -0.21
C GLY A 139 13.59 0.22 0.71
N ALA A 140 13.87 1.15 1.63
CA ALA A 140 12.87 1.66 2.55
C ALA A 140 11.76 2.45 1.84
N THR A 141 10.51 2.24 2.27
CA THR A 141 9.39 3.14 1.90
C THR A 141 9.47 4.41 2.73
N ARG A 142 9.56 5.56 2.07
CA ARG A 142 9.55 6.87 2.71
C ARG A 142 8.26 7.61 2.39
N MET A 143 7.56 8.04 3.43
CA MET A 143 6.40 8.91 3.29
C MET A 143 6.89 10.35 3.17
N MET A 144 6.34 11.10 2.23
CA MET A 144 6.72 12.49 1.97
C MET A 144 5.52 13.41 2.21
N GLU A 145 5.82 14.65 2.59
CA GLU A 145 4.85 15.74 2.53
C GLU A 145 4.52 16.09 1.07
N GLU A 146 3.40 16.77 0.86
CA GLU A 146 3.04 17.28 -0.47
C GLU A 146 4.07 18.26 -1.03
N SER A 147 4.90 18.87 -0.18
CA SER A 147 6.04 19.70 -0.55
C SER A 147 7.17 18.92 -1.24
N GLY A 148 7.14 17.58 -1.16
CA GLY A 148 8.22 16.69 -1.62
C GLY A 148 9.32 16.47 -0.59
N GLU A 149 9.22 17.08 0.60
CA GLU A 149 10.12 16.81 1.71
C GLU A 149 9.76 15.48 2.37
N ALA A 150 10.77 14.69 2.73
CA ALA A 150 10.52 13.48 3.52
C ALA A 150 9.98 13.87 4.89
N LEU A 151 8.89 13.22 5.31
CA LEU A 151 8.54 13.21 6.74
C LEU A 151 9.75 12.59 7.44
N GLY A 152 10.44 13.35 8.29
CA GLY A 152 11.70 12.92 8.91
C GLY A 152 11.61 11.55 9.60
N ASP A 153 12.74 11.00 10.05
CA ASP A 153 12.84 9.63 10.62
C ASP A 153 11.85 9.35 11.78
N HIS A 154 11.31 10.41 12.40
CA HIS A 154 10.24 10.39 13.41
C HIS A 154 8.95 9.68 12.98
N CYS A 155 8.73 9.47 11.67
CA CYS A 155 7.57 8.72 11.20
C CYS A 155 7.71 7.21 11.46
N GLN A 156 8.89 6.62 11.65
CA GLN A 156 8.97 5.18 11.95
C GLN A 156 8.61 4.85 13.40
N GLU A 157 8.90 5.75 14.35
CA GLU A 157 8.67 5.54 15.79
C GLU A 157 7.20 5.73 16.22
N GLN A 158 6.40 6.49 15.48
CA GLN A 158 4.97 6.70 15.81
C GLN A 158 4.05 5.54 15.38
N PHE A 159 4.57 4.52 14.69
CA PHE A 159 3.75 3.49 14.04
C PHE A 159 3.94 2.08 14.57
N VAL A 160 4.79 1.87 15.57
CA VAL A 160 4.82 0.67 16.39
C VAL A 160 3.89 0.93 17.57
N ARG A 161 2.77 0.20 17.67
CA ARG A 161 2.08 0.09 18.96
C ARG A 161 2.77 -1.00 19.75
N ASP A 162 3.11 -0.70 21.00
CA ASP A 162 3.52 -1.68 21.99
C ASP A 162 2.53 -2.86 22.00
N GLU A 163 3.09 -4.05 22.10
CA GLU A 163 2.40 -5.34 22.15
C GLU A 163 1.18 -5.27 23.10
N ALA A 164 0.04 -5.79 22.62
CA ALA A 164 -1.12 -6.11 23.45
C ALA A 164 -1.23 -7.62 23.61
#